data_AF-A0A0W0TQ35-F1
#
_entry.id   AF-A0A0W0TQ35-F1
#
_cell.length_a   1.000
_cell.length_b   1.000
_cell.length_c   1.000
_cell.angle_alpha   90.00
_cell.angle_beta   90.00
_cell.angle_gamma   90.00
#
_symmetry.space_group_name_H-M   'P 1'
#
loop_
_entity.id
_entity.type
_entity.pdbx_description
1 polymer ?
#
loop_
_entity_poly.entity_id
_entity_poly.type
_entity_poly.pdbx_seq_one_letter_code
_entity_poly.pdbx_strand_id
1 'polypeptide(L)'
;MVDDPELLELVEMEVRDLLSSYEFPGDDIPIVVGSALKALEGDTSEIGVPAIVKLVETMDSYIPEPVRNIDKSFLLPIEDVFSISGRGTVVTGRVESGIVKVGEEVEIVGIRDTQKTTCTGVEMFRKLLDEGRAGDNVGVLLRGTKRDEVERGQVLAKPGTIKPHTKFEAEVYVLSKDEGGRHTPFFNGYRPQFYFRTTDVTGSCDLPQGVEMVMPGDNVQMTVNLHSPIAMDEGLRFAIREGGRTVGAGVVAKIIE
;
A
#
# COMPACT_ATOMS: atom_id res chain seq x y z
N MET A 1 4.79 -33.67 7.53
CA MET A 1 5.75 -32.83 6.79
C MET A 1 5.76 -33.37 5.37
N VAL A 2 6.18 -32.60 4.37
CA VAL A 2 6.50 -33.22 3.08
C VAL A 2 7.80 -33.97 3.31
N ASP A 3 7.71 -35.29 3.36
CA ASP A 3 8.85 -36.16 3.70
C ASP A 3 9.74 -36.47 2.47
N ASP A 4 9.39 -35.93 1.30
CA ASP A 4 10.09 -36.11 0.03
C ASP A 4 11.04 -34.93 -0.24
N PRO A 5 12.37 -35.13 -0.18
CA PRO A 5 13.35 -34.09 -0.45
C PRO A 5 13.27 -33.52 -1.87
N GLU A 6 12.92 -34.34 -2.87
CA GLU A 6 12.83 -33.88 -4.26
C GLU A 6 11.67 -32.88 -4.42
N LEU A 7 10.57 -33.09 -3.69
CA LEU A 7 9.44 -32.18 -3.70
C LEU A 7 9.77 -30.85 -3.00
N LEU A 8 10.59 -30.87 -1.95
CA LEU A 8 11.04 -29.64 -1.28
C LEU A 8 11.96 -28.81 -2.19
N GLU A 9 12.90 -29.46 -2.87
CA GLU A 9 13.78 -28.80 -3.85
C GLU A 9 12.99 -28.22 -5.03
N LEU A 10 11.99 -28.95 -5.53
CA LEU A 10 11.08 -28.47 -6.58
C LEU A 10 10.33 -27.22 -6.14
N VAL A 11 9.72 -27.22 -4.95
CA VAL A 11 8.98 -26.07 -4.41
C VAL A 11 9.91 -24.88 -4.22
N GLU A 12 11.13 -25.09 -3.73
CA GLU A 12 12.12 -24.02 -3.59
C GLU A 12 12.46 -23.40 -4.94
N MET A 13 12.73 -24.21 -5.96
CA MET A 13 13.00 -23.74 -7.32
C MET A 13 11.84 -22.92 -7.89
N GLU A 14 10.60 -23.41 -7.78
CA GLU A 14 9.41 -22.70 -8.26
C GLU A 14 9.21 -21.34 -7.57
N VAL A 15 9.47 -21.24 -6.26
CA VAL A 15 9.39 -19.98 -5.51
C VAL A 15 10.46 -19.00 -5.95
N ARG A 16 11.69 -19.47 -6.18
CA ARG A 16 12.81 -18.62 -6.65
C ARG A 16 12.53 -18.08 -8.04
N ASP A 17 12.07 -18.93 -8.97
CA ASP A 17 11.71 -18.53 -10.32
C ASP A 17 10.59 -17.48 -10.31
N LEU A 18 9.57 -17.66 -9.46
CA LEU A 18 8.49 -16.70 -9.29
C LEU A 18 9.01 -15.34 -8.78
N LEU A 19 9.87 -15.33 -7.77
CA LEU A 19 10.48 -14.10 -7.23
C LEU A 19 11.29 -13.37 -8.32
N SER A 20 12.14 -14.11 -9.04
CA SER A 20 12.95 -13.59 -10.15
C SER A 20 12.08 -13.01 -11.28
N SER A 21 10.93 -13.63 -11.57
CA SER A 21 9.98 -13.11 -12.57
C SER A 21 9.38 -11.74 -12.23
N TYR A 22 9.38 -11.36 -10.94
CA TYR A 22 8.96 -10.06 -10.43
C TYR A 22 10.12 -9.15 -10.03
N GLU A 23 11.31 -9.37 -10.61
CA GLU A 23 12.52 -8.57 -10.43
C GLU A 23 13.09 -8.58 -8.99
N PHE A 24 12.73 -9.56 -8.17
CA PHE A 24 13.40 -9.82 -6.89
C PHE A 24 14.65 -10.69 -7.11
N PRO A 25 15.65 -10.64 -6.22
CA PRO A 25 16.84 -11.48 -6.32
C PRO A 25 16.54 -12.92 -5.86
N GLY A 26 15.74 -13.65 -6.64
CA GLY A 26 15.19 -14.96 -6.28
C GLY A 26 16.26 -15.98 -5.85
N ASP A 27 17.44 -15.96 -6.47
CA ASP A 27 18.56 -16.85 -6.10
C ASP A 27 19.20 -16.49 -4.74
N ASP A 28 19.19 -15.20 -4.36
CA ASP A 28 19.85 -14.72 -3.15
C ASP A 28 18.90 -14.65 -1.94
N ILE A 29 17.58 -14.67 -2.16
CA ILE A 29 16.58 -14.61 -1.08
C ILE A 29 16.71 -15.87 -0.19
N PRO A 30 16.90 -15.72 1.13
CA PRO A 30 16.96 -16.85 2.04
C PRO A 30 15.62 -17.57 2.12
N ILE A 31 15.65 -18.91 2.04
CA ILE A 31 14.49 -19.77 2.24
C ILE A 31 14.72 -20.61 3.49
N VAL A 32 13.79 -20.52 4.45
CA VAL A 32 13.83 -21.26 5.71
C VAL A 32 12.73 -22.32 5.71
N VAL A 33 13.13 -23.58 5.69
CA VAL A 33 12.23 -24.73 5.74
C VAL A 33 11.90 -25.06 7.20
N GLY A 34 10.61 -25.23 7.50
CA GLY A 34 10.15 -25.55 8.85
C GLY A 34 8.65 -25.81 8.93
N SER A 35 8.15 -25.95 10.16
CA SER A 35 6.73 -26.16 10.46
C SER A 35 6.29 -25.23 11.60
N ALA A 36 5.57 -24.18 11.22
CA ALA A 36 5.00 -23.22 12.18
C ALA A 36 4.09 -23.89 13.23
N LEU A 37 3.33 -24.93 12.82
CA LEU A 37 2.48 -25.69 13.73
C LEU A 37 3.30 -26.44 14.80
N LYS A 38 4.33 -27.18 14.39
CA LYS A 38 5.20 -27.91 15.33
C LYS A 38 5.94 -26.96 16.27
N ALA A 39 6.42 -25.84 15.75
CA ALA A 39 7.03 -24.81 16.58
C ALA A 39 6.07 -24.27 17.65
N LEU A 40 4.80 -24.02 17.27
CA LEU A 40 3.76 -23.58 18.20
C LEU A 40 3.40 -24.64 19.25
N GLU A 41 3.47 -25.91 18.89
CA GLU A 41 3.30 -27.06 19.80
C GLU A 41 4.51 -27.31 20.71
N GLY A 42 5.61 -26.56 20.51
CA GLY A 42 6.83 -26.65 21.32
C GLY A 42 7.81 -27.73 20.87
N ASP A 43 7.68 -28.24 19.64
CA ASP A 43 8.61 -29.21 19.06
C ASP A 43 10.02 -28.57 18.93
N THR A 44 11.02 -29.22 19.53
CA THR A 44 12.42 -28.74 19.55
C THR A 44 13.29 -29.38 18.47
N SER A 45 12.72 -30.18 17.55
CA SER A 45 13.44 -30.65 16.35
C SER A 45 13.76 -29.48 15.42
N GLU A 46 14.72 -29.67 14.50
CA GLU A 46 15.18 -28.63 13.56
C GLU A 46 14.06 -27.88 12.83
N ILE A 47 12.94 -28.56 12.57
CA ILE A 47 11.80 -28.03 11.84
C ILE A 47 10.78 -27.28 12.72
N GLY A 48 10.88 -27.38 14.04
CA GLY A 48 9.98 -26.76 15.00
C GLY A 48 10.48 -25.38 15.44
N VAL A 49 10.67 -25.20 16.75
CA VAL A 49 11.16 -23.94 17.36
C VAL A 49 12.47 -23.43 16.72
N PRO A 50 13.51 -24.28 16.49
CA PRO A 50 14.74 -23.85 15.83
C PRO A 50 14.54 -23.21 14.46
N ALA A 51 13.63 -23.72 13.62
CA ALA A 51 13.35 -23.12 12.31
C ALA A 51 12.79 -21.69 12.42
N ILE A 52 11.97 -21.41 13.44
CA ILE A 52 11.44 -20.06 13.70
C ILE A 52 12.54 -19.13 14.20
N VAL A 53 13.43 -19.60 15.08
CA VAL A 53 14.59 -18.82 15.52
C VAL A 53 15.47 -18.47 14.32
N LYS A 54 15.80 -19.47 13.47
CA LYS A 54 16.54 -19.26 12.24
C LYS A 54 15.84 -18.25 11.31
N LEU A 55 14.52 -18.33 11.17
CA LEU A 55 13.75 -17.36 10.38
C LEU A 55 13.93 -15.93 10.90
N VAL A 56 13.82 -15.72 12.22
CA VAL A 56 14.00 -14.38 12.83
C VAL A 56 15.44 -13.87 12.65
N GLU A 57 16.44 -14.71 12.90
CA GLU A 57 17.85 -14.35 12.68
C GLU A 57 18.15 -14.04 11.20
N THR A 58 17.50 -14.75 10.28
CA THR A 58 17.61 -14.50 8.84
C THR A 58 16.95 -13.18 8.47
N MET A 59 15.79 -12.85 9.06
CA MET A 59 15.14 -11.56 8.87
C MET A 59 16.03 -10.41 9.37
N ASP A 60 16.62 -10.54 10.57
CA ASP A 60 17.49 -9.52 11.16
C ASP A 60 18.77 -9.28 10.34
N SER A 61 19.28 -10.31 9.67
CA SER A 61 20.52 -10.23 8.88
C SER A 61 20.30 -9.85 7.41
N TYR A 62 19.20 -10.31 6.80
CA TYR A 62 18.94 -10.12 5.37
C TYR A 62 18.13 -8.87 5.06
N ILE A 63 17.17 -8.49 5.92
CA ILE A 63 16.34 -7.31 5.69
C ILE A 63 17.10 -6.09 6.21
N PRO A 64 17.62 -5.21 5.34
CA PRO A 64 18.35 -4.03 5.79
C PRO A 64 17.42 -3.11 6.59
N GLU A 65 17.97 -2.42 7.58
CA GLU A 65 17.20 -1.40 8.29
C GLU A 65 16.77 -0.32 7.28
N PRO A 66 15.46 -0.11 7.09
CA PRO A 66 14.98 0.81 6.07
C PRO A 66 15.33 2.24 6.45
N VAL A 67 15.91 2.96 5.50
CA VAL A 67 16.11 4.41 5.66
C VAL A 67 14.73 5.07 5.72
N ARG A 68 14.38 5.59 6.90
CA ARG A 68 13.10 6.28 7.10
C ARG A 68 13.12 7.61 6.37
N ASN A 69 12.07 7.87 5.57
CA ASN A 69 11.91 9.12 4.82
C ASN A 69 11.48 10.31 5.70
N ILE A 70 12.19 10.55 6.81
CA ILE A 70 11.82 11.57 7.81
C ILE A 70 12.03 13.01 7.35
N ASP A 71 12.92 13.25 6.39
CA ASP A 71 13.23 14.58 5.87
C ASP A 71 12.21 15.09 4.83
N LYS A 72 11.29 14.21 4.40
CA LYS A 72 10.20 14.58 3.49
C LYS A 72 9.05 15.24 4.27
N SER A 73 8.12 15.84 3.54
CA SER A 73 6.89 16.37 4.13
C SER A 73 6.06 15.26 4.77
N PHE A 74 5.39 15.56 5.88
CA PHE A 74 4.53 14.61 6.56
C PHE A 74 3.41 14.11 5.65
N LEU A 75 3.23 12.79 5.59
CA LEU A 75 2.14 12.13 4.90
C LEU A 75 1.76 10.84 5.63
N LEU A 76 0.48 10.69 5.98
CA LEU A 76 -0.10 9.50 6.59
C LEU A 76 -1.40 9.14 5.85
N PRO A 77 -1.43 8.01 5.12
CA PRO A 77 -2.67 7.48 4.56
C PRO A 77 -3.59 6.98 5.67
N ILE A 78 -4.85 7.41 5.64
CA ILE A 78 -5.81 7.04 6.68
C ILE A 78 -6.36 5.65 6.38
N GLU A 79 -6.18 4.74 7.33
CA GLU A 79 -6.62 3.34 7.28
C GLU A 79 -7.95 3.14 8.03
N ASP A 80 -8.14 3.82 9.17
CA ASP A 80 -9.36 3.73 9.98
C ASP A 80 -9.60 5.02 10.79
N VAL A 81 -10.85 5.21 11.25
CA VAL A 81 -11.33 6.39 11.98
C VAL A 81 -12.15 6.00 13.21
N PHE A 82 -11.66 6.41 14.37
CA PHE A 82 -12.27 6.18 15.66
C PHE A 82 -12.74 7.49 16.30
N SER A 83 -13.77 7.41 17.13
CA SER A 83 -14.17 8.50 18.02
C SER A 83 -13.94 8.05 19.46
N ILE A 84 -13.11 8.79 20.19
CA ILE A 84 -12.82 8.51 21.59
C ILE A 84 -13.58 9.53 22.43
N SER A 85 -14.53 9.03 23.24
CA SER A 85 -15.32 9.85 24.15
C SER A 85 -14.43 10.73 25.03
N GLY A 86 -14.70 12.04 25.02
CA GLY A 86 -13.94 13.04 25.79
C GLY A 86 -12.57 13.43 25.22
N ARG A 87 -12.04 12.74 24.20
CA ARG A 87 -10.77 13.10 23.53
C ARG A 87 -10.96 13.66 22.13
N GLY A 88 -11.87 13.09 21.32
CA GLY A 88 -12.15 13.54 19.95
C GLY A 88 -11.95 12.43 18.92
N THR A 89 -11.74 12.83 17.65
CA THR A 89 -11.58 11.92 16.52
C THR A 89 -10.12 11.52 16.34
N VAL A 90 -9.87 10.23 16.27
CA VAL A 90 -8.54 9.64 16.02
C VAL A 90 -8.56 8.96 14.68
N VAL A 91 -7.58 9.26 13.84
CA VAL A 91 -7.34 8.53 12.60
C VAL A 91 -6.11 7.67 12.75
N THR A 92 -6.11 6.47 12.17
CA THR A 92 -4.95 5.56 12.23
C THR A 92 -4.36 5.34 10.85
N GLY A 93 -3.05 5.12 10.81
CA GLY A 93 -2.34 4.71 9.61
C GLY A 93 -0.84 4.62 9.83
N ARG A 94 -0.14 4.08 8.85
CA ARG A 94 1.32 4.15 8.80
C ARG A 94 1.77 5.51 8.26
N VAL A 95 2.69 6.18 8.95
CA VAL A 95 3.35 7.38 8.41
C VAL A 95 4.19 6.96 7.19
N GLU A 96 3.80 7.40 6.00
CA GLU A 96 4.47 7.09 4.74
C GLU A 96 5.79 7.88 4.62
N SER A 97 5.75 9.15 5.03
CA SER A 97 6.93 10.02 5.02
C SER A 97 6.82 11.18 6.00
N GLY A 98 7.95 11.80 6.32
CA GLY A 98 8.06 12.93 7.23
C GLY A 98 7.82 12.59 8.70
N ILE A 99 7.51 13.64 9.46
CA ILE A 99 7.24 13.59 10.91
C ILE A 99 6.03 14.48 11.19
N VAL A 100 5.12 14.01 12.05
CA VAL A 100 4.07 14.85 12.66
C VAL A 100 4.34 14.98 14.14
N LYS A 101 4.24 16.20 14.66
CA LYS A 101 4.37 16.50 16.09
C LYS A 101 3.05 16.99 16.68
N VAL A 102 2.87 16.72 17.97
CA VAL A 102 1.72 17.28 18.70
C VAL A 102 1.77 18.81 18.63
N GLY A 103 0.67 19.41 18.19
CA GLY A 103 0.51 20.86 18.01
C GLY A 103 0.66 21.33 16.56
N GLU A 104 1.12 20.48 15.63
CA GLU A 104 1.28 20.87 14.22
C GLU A 104 -0.07 20.92 13.48
N GLU A 105 -0.17 21.88 12.54
CA GLU A 105 -1.27 21.95 11.58
C GLU A 105 -1.09 20.87 10.51
N VAL A 106 -2.18 20.18 10.17
CA VAL A 106 -2.24 19.16 9.13
C VAL A 106 -3.47 19.38 8.24
N GLU A 107 -3.40 18.94 7.00
CA GLU A 107 -4.52 18.90 6.07
C GLU A 107 -5.04 17.47 5.91
N ILE A 108 -6.36 17.33 5.86
CA ILE A 108 -7.06 16.11 5.46
C ILE A 108 -7.38 16.26 3.97
N VAL A 109 -6.73 15.45 3.13
CA VAL A 109 -6.74 15.63 1.66
C VAL A 109 -7.33 14.39 0.97
N GLY A 110 -8.16 14.63 -0.05
CA GLY A 110 -8.79 13.60 -0.88
C GLY A 110 -10.26 13.34 -0.53
N ILE A 111 -10.97 12.72 -1.46
CA ILE A 111 -12.40 12.34 -1.49
C ILE A 111 -13.37 13.53 -1.42
N ARG A 112 -13.08 14.53 -0.58
CA ARG A 112 -13.85 15.73 -0.31
C ARG A 112 -12.94 16.96 -0.37
N ASP A 113 -13.52 18.13 -0.14
CA ASP A 113 -12.77 19.36 0.01
C ASP A 113 -11.72 19.24 1.12
N THR A 114 -10.53 19.81 0.86
CA THR A 114 -9.42 19.76 1.81
C THR A 114 -9.75 20.56 3.06
N GLN A 115 -9.56 19.94 4.22
CA GLN A 115 -9.82 20.54 5.52
C GLN A 115 -8.53 20.67 6.32
N LYS A 116 -8.39 21.79 7.04
CA LYS A 116 -7.28 21.99 7.98
C LYS A 116 -7.70 21.63 9.39
N THR A 117 -6.78 21.03 10.13
CA THR A 117 -6.94 20.73 11.55
C THR A 117 -5.57 20.75 12.24
N THR A 118 -5.55 20.46 13.54
CA THR A 118 -4.33 20.40 14.34
C THR A 118 -4.18 19.01 14.93
N CYS A 119 -2.99 18.43 14.82
CA CYS A 119 -2.61 17.24 15.58
C CYS A 119 -2.56 17.60 17.06
N THR A 120 -3.35 16.93 17.89
CA THR A 120 -3.42 17.17 19.35
C THR A 120 -2.90 16.01 20.18
N GLY A 121 -2.51 14.92 19.53
CA GLY A 121 -1.93 13.75 20.17
C GLY A 121 -1.47 12.75 19.12
N VAL A 122 -0.39 12.05 19.43
CA VAL A 122 0.10 10.89 18.68
C VAL A 122 0.16 9.71 19.65
N GLU A 123 -0.40 8.57 19.26
CA GLU A 123 -0.45 7.36 20.08
C GLU A 123 0.02 6.15 19.27
N MET A 124 0.85 5.29 19.86
CA MET A 124 1.23 3.99 19.30
C MET A 124 1.10 2.92 20.39
N PHE A 125 0.33 1.85 20.15
CA PHE A 125 0.14 0.74 21.10
C PHE A 125 -0.20 1.19 22.54
N ARG A 126 -1.16 2.13 22.70
CA ARG A 126 -1.58 2.69 23.99
C ARG A 126 -0.50 3.53 24.72
N LYS A 127 0.57 3.92 24.02
CA LYS A 127 1.60 4.84 24.52
C LYS A 127 1.46 6.18 23.82
N LEU A 128 1.46 7.25 24.61
CA LEU A 128 1.52 8.61 24.10
C LEU A 128 2.94 8.91 23.61
N LEU A 129 3.02 9.53 22.44
CA LEU A 129 4.27 9.96 21.81
C LEU A 129 4.23 11.46 21.56
N ASP A 130 5.39 12.09 21.59
CA ASP A 130 5.53 13.52 21.23
C ASP A 130 5.45 13.73 19.71
N GLU A 131 5.82 12.72 18.93
CA GLU A 131 5.81 12.73 17.47
C GLU A 131 5.62 11.33 16.87
N GLY A 132 5.12 11.28 15.64
CA GLY A 132 5.07 10.08 14.81
C GLY A 132 5.97 10.26 13.59
N ARG A 133 6.80 9.27 13.27
CA ARG A 133 7.81 9.34 12.21
C ARG A 133 7.51 8.35 11.10
N ALA A 134 8.03 8.60 9.90
CA ALA A 134 7.97 7.66 8.78
C ALA A 134 8.27 6.20 9.22
N GLY A 135 7.38 5.28 8.86
CA GLY A 135 7.40 3.87 9.24
C GLY A 135 6.54 3.50 10.46
N ASP A 136 6.19 4.48 11.30
CA ASP A 136 5.40 4.25 12.52
C ASP A 136 3.91 4.03 12.18
N ASN A 137 3.28 3.00 12.77
CA ASN A 137 1.83 2.83 12.76
C ASN A 137 1.24 3.56 13.96
N VAL A 138 0.57 4.70 13.74
CA VAL A 138 0.13 5.61 14.81
C VAL A 138 -1.36 5.92 14.71
N GLY A 139 -1.94 6.28 15.85
CA GLY A 139 -3.19 7.02 15.93
C GLY A 139 -2.89 8.51 16.11
N VAL A 140 -3.51 9.37 15.29
CA VAL A 140 -3.37 10.82 15.34
C VAL A 140 -4.71 11.43 15.78
N LEU A 141 -4.70 12.17 16.89
CA LEU A 141 -5.88 12.85 17.41
C LEU A 141 -6.05 14.22 16.74
N LEU A 142 -7.22 14.46 16.14
CA LEU A 142 -7.51 15.67 15.35
C LEU A 142 -8.42 16.63 16.12
N ARG A 143 -8.03 17.92 16.15
CA ARG A 143 -8.79 18.96 16.83
C ARG A 143 -10.06 19.31 16.07
N GLY A 144 -11.21 19.25 16.73
CA GLY A 144 -12.47 19.80 16.21
C GLY A 144 -13.03 19.09 14.98
N THR A 145 -12.40 18.01 14.53
CA THR A 145 -12.86 17.16 13.41
C THR A 145 -13.83 16.12 13.95
N LYS A 146 -15.01 15.98 13.33
CA LYS A 146 -15.94 14.91 13.64
C LYS A 146 -15.60 13.62 12.87
N ARG A 147 -16.04 12.48 13.39
CA ARG A 147 -15.81 11.17 12.75
C ARG A 147 -16.39 11.07 11.34
N ASP A 148 -17.48 11.76 11.05
CA ASP A 148 -18.13 11.79 9.74
C ASP A 148 -17.49 12.78 8.77
N GLU A 149 -16.56 13.64 9.22
CA GLU A 149 -15.84 14.63 8.41
C GLU A 149 -14.51 14.11 7.85
N VAL A 150 -14.08 12.93 8.32
CA VAL A 150 -12.84 12.25 7.90
C VAL A 150 -13.10 10.77 7.65
N GLU A 151 -12.49 10.20 6.62
CA GLU A 151 -12.71 8.81 6.25
C GLU A 151 -11.44 8.11 5.73
N ARG A 152 -11.49 6.78 5.72
CA ARG A 152 -10.48 5.94 5.07
C ARG A 152 -10.34 6.34 3.60
N GLY A 153 -9.10 6.42 3.13
CA GLY A 153 -8.78 6.81 1.75
C GLY A 153 -8.35 8.25 1.57
N GLN A 154 -8.65 9.10 2.55
CA GLN A 154 -8.00 10.39 2.66
C GLN A 154 -6.57 10.22 3.22
N VAL A 155 -5.77 11.27 3.11
CA VAL A 155 -4.45 11.33 3.76
C VAL A 155 -4.43 12.50 4.74
N LEU A 156 -3.70 12.34 5.84
CA LEU A 156 -3.17 13.49 6.57
C LEU A 156 -1.86 13.91 5.91
N ALA A 157 -1.70 15.21 5.64
CA ALA A 157 -0.49 15.74 5.05
C ALA A 157 -0.06 17.04 5.73
N LYS A 158 1.22 17.37 5.60
CA LYS A 158 1.68 18.73 5.87
C LYS A 158 0.94 19.70 4.94
N PRO A 159 0.45 20.86 5.43
CA PRO A 159 -0.38 21.75 4.62
C PRO A 159 0.30 22.16 3.30
N GLY A 160 -0.44 22.02 2.20
CA GLY A 160 -0.01 22.41 0.86
C GLY A 160 1.05 21.52 0.19
N THR A 161 1.41 20.37 0.78
CA THR A 161 2.47 19.51 0.23
C THR A 161 1.98 18.41 -0.71
N ILE A 162 0.69 18.11 -0.68
CA ILE A 162 0.04 17.20 -1.63
C ILE A 162 -1.35 17.76 -1.96
N LYS A 163 -1.79 17.59 -3.20
CA LYS A 163 -3.10 18.08 -3.66
C LYS A 163 -3.96 16.92 -4.14
N PRO A 164 -5.30 17.07 -4.07
CA PRO A 164 -6.21 16.06 -4.57
C PRO A 164 -6.48 16.29 -6.06
N HIS A 165 -6.43 15.21 -6.84
CA HIS A 165 -6.55 15.22 -8.30
C HIS A 165 -7.57 14.19 -8.78
N THR A 166 -8.22 14.47 -9.90
CA THR A 166 -9.17 13.54 -10.54
C THR A 166 -8.64 12.99 -11.85
N LYS A 167 -7.68 13.66 -12.50
CA LYS A 167 -7.27 13.29 -13.85
C LYS A 167 -5.77 13.25 -14.00
N PHE A 168 -5.28 12.14 -14.53
CA PHE A 168 -3.86 11.90 -14.69
C PHE A 168 -3.57 10.96 -15.87
N GLU A 169 -2.36 11.05 -16.41
CA GLU A 169 -1.77 10.06 -17.32
C GLU A 169 -1.05 9.01 -16.48
N ALA A 170 -1.16 7.74 -16.88
CA ALA A 170 -0.50 6.63 -16.20
C ALA A 170 0.10 5.62 -17.17
N GLU A 171 1.21 5.03 -16.76
CA GLU A 171 1.77 3.82 -17.35
C GLU A 171 1.25 2.62 -16.57
N VAL A 172 0.64 1.66 -17.26
CA VAL A 172 -0.06 0.53 -16.64
C VAL A 172 0.37 -0.78 -17.28
N TYR A 173 0.77 -1.73 -16.43
CA TYR A 173 0.87 -3.13 -16.76
C TYR A 173 -0.47 -3.84 -16.48
N VAL A 174 -1.02 -4.52 -17.47
CA VAL A 174 -2.26 -5.29 -17.34
C VAL A 174 -1.90 -6.73 -17.01
N LEU A 175 -2.36 -7.23 -15.86
CA LEU A 175 -2.04 -8.59 -15.43
C LEU A 175 -2.59 -9.61 -16.42
N SER A 176 -1.76 -10.57 -16.78
CA SER A 176 -2.15 -11.72 -17.58
C SER A 176 -3.13 -12.62 -16.83
N LYS A 177 -3.71 -13.60 -17.54
CA LYS A 177 -4.56 -14.62 -16.94
C LYS A 177 -3.84 -15.41 -15.84
N ASP A 178 -2.58 -15.77 -16.08
CA ASP A 178 -1.83 -16.68 -15.22
C ASP A 178 -1.39 -15.99 -13.92
N GLU A 179 -1.31 -14.66 -13.95
CA GLU A 179 -1.09 -13.81 -12.77
C GLU A 179 -2.39 -13.50 -12.01
N GLY A 180 -3.53 -14.10 -12.40
CA GLY A 180 -4.83 -13.89 -11.79
C GLY A 180 -5.60 -12.67 -12.30
N GLY A 181 -5.13 -12.05 -13.38
CA GLY A 181 -5.75 -10.91 -14.05
C GLY A 181 -6.95 -11.28 -14.93
N ARG A 182 -7.11 -10.54 -16.04
CA ARG A 182 -8.25 -10.71 -16.95
C ARG A 182 -8.01 -11.86 -17.93
N HIS A 183 -9.10 -12.48 -18.39
CA HIS A 183 -9.08 -13.41 -19.53
C HIS A 183 -9.29 -12.71 -20.88
N THR A 184 -9.97 -11.56 -20.87
CA THR A 184 -10.40 -10.86 -22.07
C THR A 184 -9.88 -9.42 -22.07
N PRO A 185 -9.68 -8.82 -23.26
CA PRO A 185 -9.28 -7.43 -23.36
C PRO A 185 -10.30 -6.48 -22.72
N PHE A 186 -9.87 -5.24 -22.53
CA PHE A 186 -10.77 -4.11 -22.28
C PHE A 186 -10.60 -3.04 -23.35
N PHE A 187 -11.60 -2.17 -23.44
CA PHE A 187 -11.74 -1.17 -24.50
C PHE A 187 -11.78 0.23 -23.90
N ASN A 188 -11.76 1.24 -24.76
CA ASN A 188 -11.93 2.62 -24.33
C ASN A 188 -13.24 2.82 -23.54
N GLY A 189 -13.20 3.64 -22.48
CA GLY A 189 -14.32 3.83 -21.56
C GLY A 189 -14.49 2.71 -20.52
N TYR A 190 -13.49 1.83 -20.37
CA TYR A 190 -13.42 0.87 -19.28
C TYR A 190 -13.51 1.56 -17.91
N ARG A 191 -14.29 1.00 -16.96
CA ARG A 191 -14.57 1.63 -15.65
C ARG A 191 -14.25 0.73 -14.44
N PRO A 192 -12.97 0.48 -14.15
CA PRO A 192 -12.57 -0.31 -12.99
C PRO A 192 -12.52 0.54 -11.70
N GLN A 193 -12.12 -0.10 -10.61
CA GLN A 193 -11.69 0.56 -9.38
C GLN A 193 -10.18 0.74 -9.38
N PHE A 194 -9.70 1.90 -8.94
CA PHE A 194 -8.29 2.21 -8.76
C PHE A 194 -7.97 2.25 -7.28
N TYR A 195 -7.05 1.39 -6.86
CA TYR A 195 -6.60 1.29 -5.48
C TYR A 195 -5.38 2.17 -5.25
N PHE A 196 -5.59 3.30 -4.58
CA PHE A 196 -4.55 4.20 -4.12
C PHE A 196 -4.39 4.09 -2.61
N ARG A 197 -3.22 3.65 -2.16
CA ARG A 197 -2.85 3.50 -0.74
C ARG A 197 -3.85 2.67 0.07
N THR A 198 -4.92 3.28 0.56
CA THR A 198 -5.92 2.68 1.45
C THR A 198 -7.33 2.67 0.85
N THR A 199 -7.56 3.22 -0.34
CA THR A 199 -8.90 3.36 -0.94
C THR A 199 -9.00 2.88 -2.37
N ASP A 200 -10.16 2.31 -2.68
CA ASP A 200 -10.62 2.07 -4.04
C ASP A 200 -11.47 3.27 -4.50
N VAL A 201 -11.22 3.79 -5.70
CA VAL A 201 -12.04 4.82 -6.34
C VAL A 201 -12.37 4.40 -7.76
N THR A 202 -13.64 4.48 -8.14
CA THR A 202 -14.04 4.19 -9.53
C THR A 202 -13.52 5.28 -10.45
N GLY A 203 -12.99 4.90 -11.61
CA GLY A 203 -12.59 5.85 -12.66
C GLY A 203 -12.85 5.28 -14.04
N SER A 204 -12.73 6.11 -15.08
CA SER A 204 -12.74 5.69 -16.48
C SER A 204 -11.36 5.77 -17.11
N CYS A 205 -11.06 4.81 -17.98
CA CYS A 205 -9.84 4.78 -18.78
C CYS A 205 -10.11 5.31 -20.19
N ASP A 206 -9.33 6.31 -20.59
CA ASP A 206 -9.24 6.79 -21.96
C ASP A 206 -7.93 6.27 -22.59
N LEU A 207 -8.07 5.44 -23.63
CA LEU A 207 -6.94 4.86 -24.36
C LEU A 207 -6.35 5.87 -25.36
N PRO A 208 -5.05 5.75 -25.71
CA PRO A 208 -4.42 6.60 -26.72
C PRO A 208 -5.11 6.46 -28.08
N GLN A 209 -5.05 7.51 -28.90
CA GLN A 209 -5.61 7.49 -30.24
C GLN A 209 -5.00 6.35 -31.07
N GLY A 210 -5.86 5.53 -31.67
CA GLY A 210 -5.44 4.36 -32.47
C GLY A 210 -5.31 3.05 -31.68
N VAL A 211 -5.43 3.08 -30.35
CA VAL A 211 -5.50 1.87 -29.52
C VAL A 211 -6.97 1.51 -29.29
N GLU A 212 -7.45 0.47 -29.96
CA GLU A 212 -8.85 0.03 -29.84
C GLU A 212 -9.11 -0.81 -28.59
N MET A 213 -8.15 -1.66 -28.21
CA MET A 213 -8.25 -2.57 -27.08
C MET A 213 -6.88 -2.82 -26.45
N VAL A 214 -6.89 -3.24 -25.18
CA VAL A 214 -5.68 -3.62 -24.42
C VAL A 214 -5.81 -5.07 -23.98
N MET A 215 -4.79 -5.87 -24.24
CA MET A 215 -4.77 -7.29 -23.91
C MET A 215 -4.18 -7.54 -22.52
N PRO A 216 -4.59 -8.61 -21.82
CA PRO A 216 -3.89 -9.08 -20.63
C PRO A 216 -2.42 -9.40 -20.95
N GLY A 217 -1.49 -8.88 -20.16
CA GLY A 217 -0.04 -8.95 -20.38
C GLY A 217 0.58 -7.72 -21.04
N ASP A 218 -0.23 -6.77 -21.53
CA ASP A 218 0.29 -5.56 -22.18
C ASP A 218 0.75 -4.50 -21.18
N ASN A 219 1.70 -3.67 -21.62
CA ASN A 219 1.97 -2.37 -21.03
C ASN A 219 1.31 -1.27 -21.88
N VAL A 220 0.55 -0.38 -21.26
CA VAL A 220 -0.19 0.67 -21.96
C VAL A 220 -0.15 1.97 -21.18
N GLN A 221 0.01 3.07 -21.91
CA GLN A 221 -0.25 4.41 -21.38
C GLN A 221 -1.76 4.71 -21.49
N MET A 222 -2.37 5.24 -20.44
CA MET A 222 -3.77 5.65 -20.48
C MET A 222 -4.01 6.92 -19.68
N THR A 223 -5.04 7.68 -20.07
CA THR A 223 -5.57 8.77 -19.23
C THR A 223 -6.66 8.21 -18.33
N VAL A 224 -6.59 8.50 -17.04
CA VAL A 224 -7.58 8.06 -16.04
C VAL A 224 -8.35 9.27 -15.54
N ASN A 225 -9.67 9.12 -15.42
CA ASN A 225 -10.56 10.10 -14.81
C ASN A 225 -11.31 9.47 -13.64
N LEU A 226 -10.99 9.88 -12.42
CA LEU A 226 -11.55 9.38 -11.17
C LEU A 226 -12.86 10.09 -10.83
N HIS A 227 -13.82 9.34 -10.28
CA HIS A 227 -15.08 9.90 -9.83
C HIS A 227 -14.93 10.82 -8.60
N SER A 228 -13.92 10.57 -7.77
CA SER A 228 -13.63 11.36 -6.56
C SER A 228 -12.16 11.78 -6.57
N PRO A 229 -11.83 12.98 -6.07
CA PRO A 229 -10.47 13.49 -6.11
C PRO A 229 -9.58 12.73 -5.10
N ILE A 230 -8.38 12.32 -5.50
CA ILE A 230 -7.46 11.54 -4.66
C ILE A 230 -6.15 12.31 -4.47
N ALA A 231 -5.62 12.31 -3.26
CA ALA A 231 -4.31 12.90 -2.97
C ALA A 231 -3.21 12.10 -3.68
N MET A 232 -2.57 12.70 -4.69
CA MET A 232 -1.53 12.04 -5.48
C MET A 232 -0.46 13.01 -5.96
N ASP A 233 0.72 12.46 -6.24
CA ASP A 233 1.83 13.11 -6.92
C ASP A 233 2.30 12.20 -8.07
N GLU A 234 3.07 12.75 -9.00
CA GLU A 234 3.73 11.96 -10.04
C GLU A 234 4.65 10.90 -9.41
N GLY A 235 4.64 9.70 -9.99
CA GLY A 235 5.34 8.52 -9.47
C GLY A 235 4.55 7.70 -8.44
N LEU A 236 3.35 8.14 -8.02
CA LEU A 236 2.51 7.35 -7.13
C LEU A 236 2.05 6.06 -7.83
N ARG A 237 2.32 4.91 -7.21
CA ARG A 237 1.86 3.60 -7.69
C ARG A 237 0.43 3.31 -7.24
N PHE A 238 -0.30 2.58 -8.06
CA PHE A 238 -1.66 2.13 -7.78
C PHE A 238 -1.92 0.75 -8.39
N ALA A 239 -2.99 0.09 -7.94
CA ALA A 239 -3.50 -1.12 -8.57
C ALA A 239 -4.86 -0.85 -9.23
N ILE A 240 -5.16 -1.56 -10.31
CA ILE A 240 -6.47 -1.56 -10.95
C ILE A 240 -7.19 -2.84 -10.54
N ARG A 241 -8.43 -2.71 -10.08
CA ARG A 241 -9.23 -3.81 -9.55
C ARG A 241 -10.61 -3.87 -10.18
N GLU A 242 -11.08 -5.09 -10.40
CA GLU A 242 -12.41 -5.39 -10.90
C GLU A 242 -12.95 -6.65 -10.22
N GLY A 243 -14.19 -6.60 -9.72
CA GLY A 243 -14.82 -7.77 -9.08
C GLY A 243 -14.00 -8.32 -7.89
N GLY A 244 -13.25 -7.46 -7.20
CA GLY A 244 -12.38 -7.82 -6.09
C GLY A 244 -11.00 -8.36 -6.47
N ARG A 245 -10.69 -8.53 -7.76
CA ARG A 245 -9.40 -9.02 -8.26
C ARG A 245 -8.53 -7.88 -8.77
N THR A 246 -7.21 -8.02 -8.62
CA THR A 246 -6.23 -7.11 -9.25
C THR A 246 -6.10 -7.50 -10.72
N VAL A 247 -6.32 -6.53 -11.62
CA VAL A 247 -6.28 -6.71 -13.07
C VAL A 247 -5.21 -5.85 -13.74
N GLY A 248 -4.63 -4.89 -13.03
CA GLY A 248 -3.51 -4.09 -13.50
C GLY A 248 -2.70 -3.48 -12.36
N ALA A 249 -1.48 -3.08 -12.66
CA ALA A 249 -0.61 -2.30 -11.78
C ALA A 249 -0.14 -1.07 -12.57
N GLY A 250 -0.17 0.10 -11.96
CA GLY A 250 0.16 1.34 -12.65
C GLY A 250 0.93 2.34 -11.81
N VAL A 251 1.48 3.34 -12.49
CA VAL A 251 2.14 4.49 -11.88
C VAL A 251 1.61 5.77 -12.52
N VAL A 252 1.32 6.77 -11.68
CA VAL A 252 0.95 8.12 -12.13
C VAL A 252 2.14 8.72 -12.86
N ALA A 253 2.05 8.88 -14.18
CA ALA A 253 3.12 9.45 -14.99
C ALA A 253 3.07 10.98 -14.98
N LYS A 254 1.86 11.55 -15.01
CA LYS A 254 1.66 13.00 -15.08
C LYS A 254 0.28 13.40 -14.55
N ILE A 255 0.22 14.48 -13.78
CA ILE A 255 -1.04 15.05 -13.30
C ILE A 255 -1.61 16.02 -14.34
N ILE A 256 -2.90 15.90 -14.64
CA ILE A 256 -3.61 16.78 -15.58
C ILE A 256 -4.53 17.75 -14.81
N GLU A 257 -5.37 17.23 -13.91
CA GLU A 257 -6.37 17.99 -13.13
C GLU A 257 -6.46 17.48 -11.69
#